data_AF-A0AAW2K9P8-F1
#
_entry.id   AF-A0AAW2K9P8-F1
#
_cell.length_a   1.000
_cell.length_b   1.000
_cell.length_c   1.000
_cell.angle_alpha   90.00
_cell.angle_beta   90.00
_cell.angle_gamma   90.00
#
_symmetry.space_group_name_H-M   'P 1'
#
loop_
_entity.id
_entity.type
_entity.pdbx_description
1 polymer ?
#
loop_
_entity_poly.entity_id
_entity_poly.type
_entity_poly.pdbx_seq_one_letter_code
_entity_poly.pdbx_strand_id
1 'polypeptide(L)'
;MRGIRWEIGDGSLVNIWYDQWLPRPPTFKIIFRPRTLPRDSYVAALLNDDHSWNQDRVMCEFETLDADYRLQIKTTAAPNSDRLIWHFGKQGLFSIRGAYELEAKRTE
;
A
#
# COMPACT_ATOMS: atom_id res chain seq x y z
N MET A 1 -6.07 -8.85 11.76
CA MET A 1 -6.83 -8.29 10.63
C MET A 1 -6.06 -8.56 9.35
N ARG A 2 -6.47 -9.54 8.52
CA ARG A 2 -5.79 -9.88 7.25
C ARG A 2 -6.54 -9.18 6.12
N GLY A 3 -5.93 -8.19 5.45
CA GLY A 3 -6.58 -7.51 4.32
C GLY A 3 -6.64 -5.98 4.37
N ILE A 4 -6.06 -5.32 5.39
CA ILE A 4 -5.91 -3.86 5.37
C ILE A 4 -4.63 -3.53 4.60
N ARG A 5 -4.64 -2.46 3.82
CA ARG A 5 -3.42 -1.88 3.21
C ARG A 5 -3.54 -0.37 3.10
N TRP A 6 -2.42 0.32 2.93
CA TRP A 6 -2.40 1.72 2.57
C TRP A 6 -2.72 1.90 1.09
N GLU A 7 -3.61 2.84 0.80
CA GLU A 7 -3.74 3.47 -0.50
C GLU A 7 -2.84 4.70 -0.51
N ILE A 8 -1.93 4.76 -1.48
CA ILE A 8 -0.92 5.82 -1.59
C ILE A 8 -1.55 7.05 -2.22
N GLY A 9 -1.47 8.15 -1.49
CA GLY A 9 -1.76 9.49 -1.96
C GLY A 9 -0.47 10.25 -2.22
N ASP A 10 -0.04 11.07 -1.27
CA ASP A 10 1.24 11.77 -1.29
C ASP A 10 2.42 10.91 -0.77
N GLY A 11 2.14 9.74 -0.18
CA GLY A 11 3.14 8.80 0.32
C GLY A 11 3.93 9.30 1.52
N SER A 12 3.52 10.41 2.14
CA SER A 12 4.24 11.06 3.24
C SER A 12 4.08 10.35 4.58
N LEU A 13 3.01 9.57 4.74
CA LEU A 13 2.69 8.85 5.97
C LEU A 13 3.03 7.36 5.91
N VAL A 14 3.39 6.86 4.74
CA VAL A 14 3.59 5.42 4.51
C VAL A 14 5.07 5.10 4.44
N ASN A 15 5.57 4.30 5.37
CA ASN A 15 6.94 3.85 5.38
C ASN A 15 7.14 2.66 4.41
N ILE A 16 8.18 2.73 3.57
CA ILE A 16 8.44 1.73 2.53
C ILE A 16 8.67 0.32 3.11
N TRP A 17 9.28 0.24 4.29
CA TRP A 17 9.78 -1.00 4.88
C TRP A 17 8.75 -1.72 5.75
N TYR A 18 7.99 -0.95 6.52
CA TYR A 18 7.19 -1.49 7.61
C TYR A 18 5.70 -1.56 7.26
N ASP A 19 5.24 -0.66 6.41
CA ASP A 19 3.82 -0.53 6.10
C ASP A 19 3.35 -1.49 5.00
N GLN A 20 2.07 -1.82 5.09
CA GLN A 20 1.37 -2.69 4.16
C GLN A 20 0.77 -1.86 3.02
N TRP A 21 1.55 -1.51 2.00
CA TRP A 21 1.10 -0.62 0.92
C TRP A 21 1.07 -1.27 -0.47
N LEU A 22 1.79 -2.37 -0.66
CA LEU A 22 1.78 -3.11 -1.92
C LEU A 22 0.50 -3.94 -2.06
N PRO A 23 -0.19 -3.95 -3.21
CA PRO A 23 -1.36 -4.79 -3.47
C PRO A 23 -0.96 -6.25 -3.71
N ARG A 24 -0.13 -6.83 -2.86
CA ARG A 24 0.38 -8.20 -2.98
C ARG A 24 -0.04 -9.05 -1.78
N PRO A 25 -1.13 -9.82 -1.88
CA PRO A 25 -1.52 -10.76 -0.85
C PRO A 25 -0.43 -11.83 -0.62
N PRO A 26 -0.31 -12.39 0.60
CA PRO A 26 -1.12 -12.09 1.78
C PRO A 26 -0.55 -10.96 2.65
N THR A 27 0.69 -10.52 2.43
CA THR A 27 1.42 -9.64 3.35
C THR A 27 1.21 -8.16 3.06
N PHE A 28 0.92 -7.78 1.82
CA PHE A 28 0.84 -6.39 1.34
C PHE A 28 2.13 -5.57 1.56
N LYS A 29 3.25 -6.25 1.81
CA LYS A 29 4.56 -5.64 2.09
C LYS A 29 5.55 -5.97 0.98
N ILE A 30 6.63 -5.20 0.94
CA ILE A 30 7.79 -5.51 0.12
C ILE A 30 8.36 -6.88 0.52
N ILE A 31 8.80 -7.67 -0.46
CA ILE A 31 9.50 -8.94 -0.19
C ILE A 31 10.99 -8.69 -0.13
N PHE A 32 11.50 -7.97 -1.12
CA PHE A 32 12.91 -7.65 -1.20
C PHE A 32 13.20 -6.29 -0.57
N ARG A 33 14.35 -6.20 0.09
CA ARG A 33 14.83 -4.95 0.67
C ARG A 33 15.18 -3.97 -0.46
N PRO A 34 14.76 -2.69 -0.38
CA PRO A 34 15.28 -1.65 -1.23
C PRO A 34 16.81 -1.67 -1.28
N ARG A 35 17.38 -1.34 -2.43
CA ARG A 35 18.84 -1.38 -2.62
C ARG A 35 19.56 -0.29 -1.84
N THR A 36 19.04 0.95 -1.87
CA THR A 36 19.76 2.11 -1.29
C THR A 36 18.94 2.91 -0.29
N LEU A 37 17.62 2.81 -0.31
CA LEU A 37 16.75 3.56 0.61
C LEU A 37 16.99 3.16 2.08
N PRO A 38 17.15 4.11 3.01
CA PRO A 38 17.25 3.80 4.44
C PRO A 38 15.89 3.38 5.03
N ARG A 39 15.89 2.80 6.25
CA ARG A 39 14.69 2.24 6.91
C ARG A 39 13.62 3.28 7.26
N ASP A 40 14.02 4.52 7.40
CA ASP A 40 13.18 5.71 7.61
C ASP A 40 12.62 6.29 6.30
N SER A 41 12.82 5.63 5.15
CA SER A 41 12.28 6.09 3.89
C SER A 41 10.77 5.88 3.76
N TYR A 42 10.10 6.92 3.26
CA TYR A 42 8.67 6.96 2.99
C TYR A 42 8.39 6.81 1.50
N VAL A 43 7.17 6.38 1.17
CA VAL A 43 6.73 6.17 -0.22
C VAL A 43 6.84 7.45 -1.05
N ALA A 44 6.73 8.63 -0.44
CA ALA A 44 6.98 9.93 -1.07
C ALA A 44 8.34 10.00 -1.80
N ALA A 45 9.37 9.30 -1.33
CA ALA A 45 10.69 9.28 -1.98
C ALA A 45 10.70 8.59 -3.36
N LEU A 46 9.64 7.84 -3.67
CA LEU A 46 9.42 7.10 -4.92
C LEU A 46 8.44 7.83 -5.85
N LEU A 47 7.91 8.98 -5.44
CA LEU A 47 6.95 9.77 -6.22
C LEU A 47 7.64 10.99 -6.86
N ASN A 48 7.07 11.45 -7.98
CA ASN A 48 7.38 12.74 -8.59
C ASN A 48 6.52 13.85 -7.96
N ASP A 49 6.82 15.12 -8.27
CA ASP A 49 6.06 16.28 -7.76
C ASP A 49 4.57 16.28 -8.16
N ASP A 50 4.21 15.58 -9.24
CA ASP A 50 2.83 15.40 -9.70
C ASP A 50 2.11 14.21 -9.02
N HIS A 51 2.72 13.64 -7.97
CA HIS A 51 2.28 12.42 -7.29
C HIS A 51 2.24 11.17 -8.17
N SER A 52 2.84 11.19 -9.36
CA SER A 52 3.05 9.97 -10.16
C SER A 52 4.25 9.17 -9.62
N TRP A 53 4.28 7.87 -9.90
CA TRP A 53 5.44 7.04 -9.56
C TRP A 53 6.66 7.44 -10.39
N ASN A 54 7.79 7.66 -9.73
CA ASN A 54 9.07 7.79 -10.39
C ASN A 54 9.56 6.40 -10.83
N GLN A 55 9.30 6.05 -12.08
CA GLN A 55 9.58 4.73 -12.64
C GLN A 55 11.07 4.36 -12.53
N ASP A 56 11.97 5.27 -12.90
CA ASP A 56 13.41 5.05 -12.82
C ASP A 56 13.85 4.74 -11.38
N ARG A 57 13.40 5.54 -10.40
CA ARG A 57 13.73 5.28 -8.99
C ARG A 57 13.17 3.97 -8.49
N VAL A 58 11.94 3.64 -8.86
CA VAL A 58 11.34 2.36 -8.47
C VAL A 58 12.10 1.18 -9.08
N MET A 59 12.49 1.26 -10.35
CA MET A 59 13.27 0.20 -11.00
C MET A 59 14.70 0.10 -10.45
N CYS A 60 15.31 1.21 -10.03
CA CYS A 60 16.60 1.20 -9.36
C CYS A 60 16.52 0.60 -7.96
N GLU A 61 15.48 0.91 -7.19
CA GLU A 61 15.41 0.50 -5.80
C GLU A 61 14.90 -0.92 -5.59
N PHE A 62 14.14 -1.47 -6.54
CA PHE A 62 13.44 -2.73 -6.36
C PHE A 62 13.65 -3.70 -7.52
N GLU A 63 13.62 -4.99 -7.20
CA GLU A 63 13.65 -6.06 -8.19
C GLU A 63 12.40 -6.01 -9.09
N THR A 64 12.55 -6.45 -10.34
CA THR A 64 11.51 -6.41 -11.39
C THR A 64 10.17 -7.03 -10.94
N LEU A 65 10.23 -8.07 -10.11
CA LEU A 65 9.04 -8.73 -9.54
C LEU A 65 8.22 -7.83 -8.61
N ASP A 66 8.85 -6.89 -7.88
CA ASP A 66 8.14 -5.94 -7.03
C ASP A 66 7.77 -4.65 -7.79
N ALA A 67 8.44 -4.35 -8.91
CA ALA A 67 8.14 -3.20 -9.76
C ALA A 67 6.80 -3.33 -10.49
N ASP A 68 6.44 -4.54 -10.97
CA ASP A 68 5.18 -4.79 -11.69
C ASP A 68 3.94 -4.50 -10.83
N TYR A 69 3.94 -4.92 -9.56
CA TYR A 69 2.84 -4.65 -8.63
C TYR A 69 2.72 -3.18 -8.22
N ARG A 70 3.81 -2.39 -8.31
CA ARG A 70 3.79 -0.95 -7.99
C ARG A 70 3.17 -0.12 -9.08
N LEU A 71 3.48 -0.44 -10.34
CA LEU A 71 2.89 0.25 -11.49
C LEU A 71 1.37 0.05 -11.58
N GLN A 72 0.84 -0.99 -10.93
CA GLN A 72 -0.61 -1.20 -10.79
C GLN A 72 -1.26 -0.33 -9.70
N ILE A 73 -0.49 0.29 -8.81
CA ILE A 73 -1.01 1.27 -7.84
C ILE A 73 -1.22 2.57 -8.59
N LYS A 74 -2.46 2.81 -9.03
CA LYS A 74 -2.86 4.13 -9.50
C LYS A 74 -2.70 5.11 -8.35
N THR A 75 -1.74 6.02 -8.44
CA THR A 75 -1.74 7.21 -7.58
C THR A 75 -2.92 8.06 -8.03
N THR A 76 -3.73 8.51 -7.07
CA THR A 76 -4.87 9.35 -7.41
C THR A 76 -4.31 10.72 -7.77
N ALA A 77 -4.62 11.27 -8.95
CA ALA A 77 -4.13 12.58 -9.40
C ALA A 77 -4.60 13.77 -8.53
N ALA A 78 -5.40 13.51 -7.50
CA ALA A 78 -5.77 14.50 -6.50
C ALA A 78 -4.78 14.41 -5.32
N PRO A 79 -4.33 15.54 -4.74
CA PRO A 79 -3.49 15.59 -3.54
C PRO A 79 -4.29 15.10 -2.32
N ASN A 80 -4.59 13.81 -2.31
CA ASN A 80 -5.29 13.15 -1.25
C ASN A 80 -4.23 12.59 -0.30
N SER A 81 -4.46 12.74 1.01
CA SER A 81 -3.59 12.15 2.02
C SER A 81 -3.69 10.61 1.99
N ASP A 82 -2.60 9.95 2.39
CA ASP A 82 -2.55 8.49 2.50
C ASP A 82 -3.67 7.94 3.40
N ARG A 83 -4.30 6.83 3.00
CA ARG A 83 -5.43 6.25 3.75
C ARG A 83 -5.39 4.73 3.84
N LEU A 84 -5.88 4.19 4.95
CA LEU A 84 -6.04 2.74 5.13
C LEU A 84 -7.31 2.26 4.41
N ILE A 85 -7.16 1.25 3.56
CA ILE A 85 -8.24 0.60 2.80
C ILE A 85 -8.29 -0.89 3.09
N TRP A 86 -9.47 -1.50 2.89
CA TRP A 86 -9.63 -2.95 2.95
C TRP A 86 -9.55 -3.54 1.53
N HIS A 87 -8.54 -4.38 1.30
CA HIS A 87 -8.22 -4.95 -0.02
C HIS A 87 -9.22 -6.02 -0.49
N PHE A 88 -9.80 -6.81 0.42
CA PHE A 88 -10.73 -7.90 0.07
C PHE A 88 -12.21 -7.48 0.05
N GLY A 89 -12.50 -6.17 0.15
CA GLY A 89 -13.86 -5.66 0.14
C GLY A 89 -14.39 -5.64 -1.28
N LYS A 90 -15.50 -6.35 -1.54
CA LYS A 90 -16.09 -6.43 -2.88
C LYS A 90 -16.44 -5.09 -3.51
N GLN A 91 -16.54 -4.01 -2.74
CA GLN A 91 -16.62 -2.64 -3.24
C GLN A 91 -16.00 -1.74 -2.17
N GLY A 92 -15.20 -0.75 -2.59
CA GLY A 92 -14.46 0.18 -1.74
C GLY A 92 -15.35 1.16 -0.97
N LEU A 93 -16.28 0.64 -0.18
CA LEU A 93 -17.10 1.40 0.77
C LEU A 93 -17.04 0.67 2.11
N PHE A 94 -16.48 1.35 3.10
CA PHE A 94 -16.58 0.99 4.50
C PHE A 94 -18.05 0.74 4.84
N SER A 95 -18.42 -0.52 5.02
CA SER A 95 -19.65 -0.86 5.70
C SER A 95 -19.27 -1.42 7.05
N ILE A 96 -19.45 -0.60 8.09
CA ILE A 96 -19.27 -0.89 9.53
C ILE A 96 -20.19 -2.05 9.98
N ARG A 97 -20.93 -2.69 9.07
CA ARG A 97 -21.75 -3.88 9.35
C ARG A 97 -20.96 -5.18 9.49
N GLY A 98 -19.83 -5.34 8.81
CA GLY A 98 -19.07 -6.60 8.86
C GLY A 98 -18.27 -6.83 10.14
N ALA A 99 -18.05 -5.79 10.95
CA ALA A 99 -17.30 -5.90 12.20
C ALA A 99 -18.09 -6.63 13.32
N TYR A 100 -19.42 -6.61 13.25
CA TYR A 100 -20.26 -7.28 14.24
C TYR A 100 -20.57 -8.75 13.91
N GLU A 101 -20.48 -9.17 12.65
CA GLU A 101 -20.83 -10.56 12.27
C GLU A 101 -19.71 -11.58 12.54
N LEU A 102 -18.47 -11.14 12.75
CA LEU A 102 -17.34 -12.03 13.08
C LEU A 102 -17.25 -12.40 14.58
N GLU A 103 -17.97 -11.69 15.45
CA GLU A 103 -18.10 -12.02 16.89
C GLU A 103 -19.34 -12.88 17.21
N ALA A 104 -20.12 -13.31 16.21
CA ALA A 104 -21.29 -14.16 16.44
C ALA A 104 -21.04 -15.66 16.15
N LYS A 105 -19.84 -16.05 15.69
CA LYS A 105 -19.48 -17.45 15.40
C LYS A 105 -18.38 -18.01 16.30
N ARG A 106 -18.27 -17.50 17.53
CA ARG A 106 -17.39 -18.02 18.59
C ARG A 106 -18.19 -18.48 19.82
N THR A 107 -19.35 -19.08 19.57
CA THR A 107 -20.07 -19.90 20.55
C THR A 107 -20.95 -20.85 19.76
N GLU A 108 -20.37 -21.98 19.38
CA GLU A 108 -21.02 -23.30 19.28
C GLU A 108 -19.92 -24.35 19.49
#